data_AF-A0AAV3XSN7-F1
#
_entry.id   AF-A0AAV3XSN7-F1
#
_cell.length_a   1.000
_cell.length_b   1.000
_cell.length_c   1.000
_cell.angle_alpha   90.00
_cell.angle_beta   90.00
_cell.angle_gamma   90.00
#
_symmetry.space_group_name_H-M   'P 1'
#
loop_
_entity.id
_entity.type
_entity.pdbx_description
1 polymer ?
#
loop_
_entity_poly.entity_id
_entity_poly.type
_entity_poly.pdbx_seq_one_letter_code
_entity_poly.pdbx_strand_id
1 'polypeptide(L)'
;MNSGPKTPLSLMIAIFTLALTLDMTLIAATSRRPKLESARQGCEYEGALYMPGSKFKPDPCTSCRCKKRGGVVNCIAKDCTPDPNCRKYVVFGSKKCCPSCLEMGCRHS
;
A
#
# COMPACT_ATOMS: atom_id res chain seq x y z
N MET A 1 62.78 -4.25 0.00
CA MET A 1 61.39 -4.31 -0.50
C MET A 1 60.52 -3.32 0.27
N ASN A 2 59.54 -2.73 -0.42
CA ASN A 2 58.48 -1.82 0.05
C ASN A 2 58.84 -0.36 0.34
N SER A 3 59.20 0.39 -0.70
CA SER A 3 58.93 1.82 -0.77
C SER A 3 57.46 2.02 -1.18
N GLY A 4 56.56 2.01 -0.19
CA GLY A 4 55.14 2.31 -0.40
C GLY A 4 54.94 3.74 -0.93
N PRO A 5 53.83 3.99 -1.66
CA PRO A 5 53.59 5.28 -2.29
C PRO A 5 53.40 6.38 -1.22
N LYS A 6 54.37 7.30 -1.13
CA LYS A 6 54.27 8.52 -0.31
C LYS A 6 53.44 9.54 -1.09
N THR A 7 52.12 9.36 -1.13
CA THR A 7 51.24 10.40 -1.67
C THR A 7 51.34 11.62 -0.75
N PRO A 8 51.52 12.84 -1.30
CA PRO A 8 51.66 14.03 -0.47
C PRO A 8 50.35 14.26 0.29
N LEU A 9 50.46 14.68 1.54
CA LEU A 9 49.32 14.92 2.43
C LEU A 9 48.27 15.87 1.81
N SER A 10 48.72 16.81 0.97
CA SER A 10 47.87 17.70 0.17
C SER A 10 46.96 16.96 -0.83
N LEU A 11 47.41 15.83 -1.38
CA LEU A 11 46.63 15.03 -2.33
C LEU A 11 45.56 14.20 -1.61
N MET A 12 45.86 13.74 -0.38
CA MET A 12 44.87 13.04 0.45
C MET A 12 43.72 13.97 0.84
N ILE A 13 44.02 15.21 1.25
CA ILE A 13 43.00 16.20 1.62
C ILE A 13 42.08 16.51 0.42
N ALA A 14 42.64 16.66 -0.77
CA ALA A 14 41.86 16.91 -1.99
C ALA A 14 40.91 15.75 -2.34
N ILE A 15 41.36 14.50 -2.15
CA ILE A 15 40.53 13.31 -2.40
C ILE A 15 39.39 13.21 -1.37
N PHE A 16 39.67 13.47 -0.10
CA PHE A 16 38.65 13.47 0.95
C PHE A 16 37.60 14.57 0.78
N THR A 17 38.01 15.79 0.41
CA THR A 17 37.06 16.88 0.14
C THR A 17 36.21 16.61 -1.10
N LEU A 18 36.80 16.05 -2.17
CA LEU A 18 36.06 15.63 -3.36
C LEU A 18 35.03 14.55 -3.04
N ALA A 19 35.41 13.50 -2.30
CA ALA A 19 34.50 12.42 -1.88
C ALA A 19 33.33 12.95 -1.02
N LEU A 20 33.63 13.79 -0.03
CA LEU A 20 32.61 14.40 0.83
C LEU A 20 31.67 15.35 0.08
N THR A 21 32.16 16.10 -0.92
CA THR A 21 31.28 16.96 -1.75
C THR A 21 30.39 16.18 -2.70
N LEU A 22 30.85 15.04 -3.21
CA LEU A 22 30.05 14.14 -4.06
C LEU A 22 28.91 13.49 -3.25
N ASP A 23 29.18 13.02 -2.03
CA ASP A 23 28.14 12.45 -1.15
C ASP A 23 27.09 13.48 -0.68
N MET A 24 27.49 14.73 -0.45
CA MET A 24 26.58 15.80 0.01
C MET A 24 25.48 16.16 -1.00
N THR A 25 25.70 15.92 -2.30
CA THR A 25 24.63 16.09 -3.31
C THR A 25 23.66 14.92 -3.37
N LEU A 26 24.05 13.74 -2.88
CA LEU A 26 23.22 12.54 -2.88
C LEU A 26 22.20 12.54 -1.73
N ILE A 27 22.49 13.21 -0.61
CA ILE A 27 21.57 13.31 0.54
C ILE A 27 20.39 14.25 0.23
N ALA A 28 20.58 15.26 -0.64
CA ALA A 28 19.49 16.14 -1.07
C ALA A 28 18.49 15.45 -2.03
N ALA A 29 18.93 14.42 -2.75
CA ALA A 29 18.12 13.69 -3.71
C ALA A 29 17.34 12.50 -3.10
N THR A 30 17.63 12.12 -1.84
CA THR A 30 17.10 10.88 -1.25
C THR A 30 16.14 11.07 -0.08
N SER A 31 15.77 12.31 0.29
CA SER A 31 14.83 12.53 1.41
C SER A 31 13.93 13.75 1.28
N ARG A 32 13.06 13.75 0.27
CA ARG A 32 11.69 14.25 0.44
C ARG A 32 10.75 13.32 -0.30
N ARG A 33 9.99 12.49 0.43
CA ARG A 33 8.66 12.11 -0.08
C ARG A 33 7.93 13.45 -0.25
N PRO A 34 7.54 13.88 -1.47
CA PRO A 34 6.73 15.08 -1.60
C PRO A 34 5.39 14.76 -0.96
N LYS A 35 5.25 15.12 0.31
CA LYS A 35 3.94 15.21 0.95
C LYS A 35 3.32 16.45 0.35
N LEU A 36 2.41 16.26 -0.60
CA LEU A 36 1.64 17.28 -1.33
C LEU A 36 2.30 17.78 -2.63
N GLU A 37 2.18 17.02 -3.74
CA GLU A 37 2.00 17.63 -5.06
C GLU A 37 1.47 16.58 -6.07
N SER A 38 0.15 16.49 -6.17
CA SER A 38 -0.57 16.57 -7.44
C SER A 38 -2.00 16.12 -7.20
N ALA A 39 -2.96 17.00 -7.46
CA ALA A 39 -4.41 16.75 -7.37
C ALA A 39 -4.94 15.68 -8.37
N ARG A 40 -4.08 14.79 -8.85
CA ARG A 40 -4.35 13.62 -9.68
C ARG A 40 -3.50 12.39 -9.31
N GLN A 41 -2.79 12.39 -8.18
CA GLN A 41 -2.19 11.16 -7.66
C GLN A 41 -3.31 10.21 -7.23
N GLY A 42 -3.18 8.93 -7.59
CA GLY A 42 -4.13 7.90 -7.22
C GLY A 42 -4.29 7.74 -5.71
N CYS A 43 -4.92 6.64 -5.31
CA CYS A 43 -4.91 6.23 -3.92
C CYS A 43 -3.98 5.03 -3.77
N GLU A 44 -3.08 5.09 -2.80
CA GLU A 44 -2.25 3.94 -2.43
C GLU A 44 -3.03 3.05 -1.45
N TYR A 45 -3.08 1.75 -1.73
CA TYR A 45 -3.71 0.75 -0.87
C TYR A 45 -2.90 -0.55 -0.95
N GLU A 46 -2.42 -1.01 0.20
CA GLU A 46 -1.57 -2.22 0.33
C GLU A 46 -0.36 -2.23 -0.62
N GLY A 47 0.25 -1.06 -0.86
CA GLY A 47 1.41 -0.90 -1.74
C GLY A 47 1.06 -0.83 -3.24
N ALA A 48 -0.22 -0.92 -3.61
CA ALA A 48 -0.69 -0.75 -4.99
C ALA A 48 -1.31 0.65 -5.19
N LEU A 49 -1.11 1.21 -6.39
CA LEU A 49 -1.65 2.52 -6.76
C LEU A 49 -2.94 2.37 -7.59
N TYR A 50 -4.02 2.96 -7.10
CA TYR A 50 -5.34 2.94 -7.73
C TYR A 50 -5.73 4.29 -8.33
N MET A 51 -6.28 4.30 -9.54
CA MET A 51 -6.69 5.54 -10.20
C MET A 51 -7.79 6.29 -9.41
N PRO A 52 -7.80 7.64 -9.41
CA PRO A 52 -8.88 8.41 -8.80
C PRO A 52 -10.26 8.00 -9.33
N GLY A 53 -11.20 7.74 -8.43
CA GLY A 53 -12.55 7.29 -8.77
C GLY A 53 -12.69 5.79 -9.08
N SER A 54 -11.60 5.03 -9.11
CA SER A 54 -11.64 3.59 -9.29
C SER A 54 -12.33 2.87 -8.12
N LYS A 55 -12.94 1.73 -8.43
CA LYS A 55 -13.54 0.80 -7.46
C LYS A 55 -12.81 -0.53 -7.59
N PHE A 56 -12.50 -1.16 -6.46
CA PHE A 56 -11.80 -2.44 -6.43
C PHE A 56 -12.23 -3.26 -5.22
N LYS A 57 -11.94 -4.56 -5.25
CA LYS A 57 -12.26 -5.50 -4.18
C LYS A 57 -11.01 -6.34 -3.88
N PRO A 58 -10.32 -6.09 -2.76
CA PRO A 58 -9.15 -6.89 -2.38
C PRO A 58 -9.55 -8.32 -2.02
N ASP A 59 -10.73 -8.48 -1.43
CA ASP A 59 -11.33 -9.75 -1.06
C ASP A 59 -12.85 -9.75 -1.35
N PRO A 60 -13.55 -10.89 -1.24
CA PRO A 60 -14.98 -10.96 -1.52
C PRO A 60 -15.87 -10.11 -0.61
N CYS A 61 -15.44 -9.82 0.61
CA CYS A 61 -16.17 -9.10 1.64
C CYS A 61 -15.92 -7.59 1.64
N THR A 62 -14.77 -7.15 1.15
CA THR A 62 -14.39 -5.74 1.18
C THR A 62 -14.59 -5.10 -0.18
N SER A 63 -15.28 -3.96 -0.18
CA SER A 63 -15.46 -3.12 -1.37
C SER A 63 -14.82 -1.76 -1.13
N CYS A 64 -13.77 -1.47 -1.89
CA CYS A 64 -12.99 -0.25 -1.76
C CYS A 64 -13.21 0.69 -2.94
N ARG A 65 -13.02 1.98 -2.69
CA ARG A 65 -13.08 3.03 -3.70
C ARG A 65 -12.11 4.15 -3.40
N CYS A 66 -11.30 4.47 -4.39
CA CYS A 66 -10.46 5.65 -4.37
C CYS A 66 -11.33 6.90 -4.58
N LYS A 67 -11.17 7.94 -3.75
CA LYS A 67 -11.89 9.21 -3.94
C LYS A 67 -11.57 9.79 -5.32
N LYS A 68 -12.53 10.49 -5.93
CA LYS A 68 -12.32 11.14 -7.25
C LYS A 68 -11.20 12.18 -7.23
N ARG A 69 -10.90 12.75 -6.06
CA ARG A 69 -9.80 13.70 -5.84
C ARG A 69 -8.46 13.00 -5.51
N GLY A 70 -8.40 11.67 -5.53
CA GLY A 70 -7.21 10.90 -5.14
C GLY A 70 -6.97 10.85 -3.63
N GLY A 71 -5.81 10.31 -3.25
CA GLY A 71 -5.31 10.27 -1.88
C GLY A 71 -5.91 9.17 -1.02
N VAL A 72 -7.17 9.31 -0.61
CA VAL A 72 -7.80 8.43 0.40
C VAL A 72 -8.65 7.34 -0.25
N VAL A 73 -8.41 6.08 0.11
CA VAL A 73 -9.32 4.95 -0.16
C VAL A 73 -10.38 4.87 0.93
N ASN A 74 -11.64 4.65 0.53
CA ASN A 74 -12.70 4.28 1.46
C ASN A 74 -13.10 2.84 1.17
N CYS A 75 -13.00 2.00 2.19
CA CYS A 75 -13.40 0.60 2.13
C CYS A 75 -14.63 0.37 3.00
N ILE A 76 -15.51 -0.49 2.52
CA ILE A 76 -16.70 -0.93 3.25
C ILE A 76 -16.61 -2.45 3.31
N ALA A 77 -16.52 -2.98 4.52
CA ALA A 77 -16.65 -4.40 4.78
C ALA A 77 -18.14 -4.76 4.79
N LYS A 78 -18.50 -5.83 4.09
CA LYS A 78 -19.86 -6.36 4.11
C LYS A 78 -20.06 -7.12 5.42
N ASP A 79 -21.09 -6.74 6.17
CA ASP A 79 -21.55 -7.51 7.32
C ASP A 79 -22.52 -8.61 6.85
N CYS A 80 -22.34 -9.81 7.39
CA CYS A 80 -23.12 -10.99 7.05
C CYS A 80 -24.03 -11.34 8.23
N THR A 81 -25.14 -10.61 8.37
CA THR A 81 -26.14 -10.93 9.38
C THR A 81 -26.81 -12.27 9.03
N PRO A 82 -26.70 -13.30 9.90
CA PRO A 82 -27.36 -14.57 9.67
C PRO A 82 -28.88 -14.42 9.79
N ASP A 83 -29.62 -15.01 8.84
CA ASP A 83 -31.07 -15.18 8.98
C ASP A 83 -31.39 -16.09 10.18
N PRO A 84 -32.19 -15.64 11.15
CA PRO A 84 -32.50 -16.41 12.35
C PRO A 84 -33.28 -17.70 12.08
N ASN A 85 -33.95 -17.82 10.94
CA ASN A 85 -34.68 -19.02 10.55
C ASN A 85 -33.81 -19.98 9.73
N CYS A 86 -32.57 -19.64 9.42
CA CYS A 86 -31.72 -20.55 8.67
C CYS A 86 -31.23 -21.69 9.58
N ARG A 87 -31.50 -22.94 9.18
CA ARG A 87 -31.07 -24.12 9.93
C ARG A 87 -29.67 -24.56 9.54
N LYS A 88 -29.30 -24.40 8.27
CA LYS A 88 -28.01 -24.86 7.74
C LYS A 88 -27.41 -23.85 6.77
N TYR A 89 -26.19 -23.43 7.07
CA TYR A 89 -25.38 -22.60 6.19
C TYR A 89 -24.38 -23.43 5.39
N VAL A 90 -24.06 -22.95 4.19
CA VAL A 90 -22.93 -23.42 3.39
C VAL A 90 -21.95 -22.27 3.13
N VAL A 91 -20.66 -22.54 3.35
CA VAL A 91 -19.56 -21.60 3.11
C VAL A 91 -18.91 -21.96 1.78
N PHE A 92 -18.86 -21.02 0.83
CA PHE A 92 -18.36 -21.27 -0.53
C PHE A 92 -16.85 -20.95 -0.71
N GLY A 93 -16.08 -21.01 0.36
CA GLY A 93 -14.66 -20.66 0.36
C GLY A 93 -14.39 -19.22 -0.12
N SER A 94 -13.21 -18.99 -0.70
CA SER A 94 -12.70 -17.67 -1.10
C SER A 94 -13.47 -16.94 -2.22
N LYS A 95 -14.55 -17.52 -2.76
CA LYS A 95 -15.33 -16.91 -3.85
C LYS A 95 -16.52 -16.07 -3.38
N LYS A 96 -17.02 -16.30 -2.16
CA LYS A 96 -18.18 -15.56 -1.63
C LYS A 96 -17.87 -15.03 -0.24
N CYS A 97 -18.32 -13.80 0.01
CA CYS A 97 -18.17 -13.19 1.32
C CYS A 97 -19.03 -13.87 2.39
N CYS A 98 -20.34 -13.93 2.14
CA CYS A 98 -21.28 -14.44 3.14
C CYS A 98 -21.65 -15.89 2.86
N PRO A 99 -21.87 -16.69 3.91
CA PRO A 99 -22.50 -17.99 3.75
C PRO A 99 -23.91 -17.81 3.16
N SER A 100 -24.38 -18.83 2.45
CA SER A 100 -25.78 -18.86 2.02
C SER A 100 -26.55 -19.90 2.82
N CYS A 101 -27.82 -19.62 3.06
CA CYS A 101 -28.69 -20.59 3.69
C CYS A 101 -29.02 -21.70 2.70
N LEU A 102 -28.79 -22.94 3.12
CA LEU A 102 -29.11 -24.14 2.35
C LEU A 102 -30.49 -24.69 2.75
N GLU A 103 -30.86 -24.56 4.03
CA GLU A 103 -32.11 -25.11 4.57
C GLU A 103 -32.78 -24.10 5.50
N MET A 104 -34.01 -23.69 5.13
CA MET A 104 -34.85 -22.82 5.95
C MET A 104 -35.59 -23.64 7.00
N GLY A 105 -35.65 -23.11 8.22
CA GLY A 105 -36.46 -23.63 9.32
C GLY A 105 -37.91 -23.14 9.25
N CYS A 106 -38.73 -23.65 10.17
CA CYS A 106 -40.13 -23.26 10.29
C CYS A 106 -40.25 -21.82 10.77
N ARG A 107 -41.04 -21.00 10.05
CA ARG A 107 -41.39 -19.65 10.47
C ARG A 107 -42.70 -19.71 11.24
N HIS A 108 -42.67 -19.46 12.54
CA HIS A 108 -43.89 -19.25 13.31
C HIS A 108 -44.32 -17.79 13.10
N SER A 109 -45.24 -17.59 12.16
CA SER A 109 -45.92 -16.32 11.92
C SER A 109 -47.10 -16.14 12.86
#